data_AF-A0A8J8J1Z2-F1
#
_entry.id   AF-A0A8J8J1Z2-F1
#
_cell.length_a   1.000
_cell.length_b   1.000
_cell.length_c   1.000
_cell.angle_alpha   90.00
_cell.angle_beta   90.00
_cell.angle_gamma   90.00
#
_symmetry.space_group_name_H-M   'P 1'
#
loop_
_entity.id
_entity.type
_entity.pdbx_description
1 polymer ?
#
loop_
_entity_poly.entity_id
_entity_poly.type
_entity_poly.pdbx_seq_one_letter_code
_entity_poly.pdbx_strand_id
1 'polypeptide(L)' 'MTTVIRKDAERFLRELRAHYGDAWRMPRSNYLSKPDFVVIDPKSGKKTKVSFVSLDDGEVVGVVYDDLG' A
#
# COMPACT_ATOMS: atom_id res chain seq x y z
N MET A 1 -9.26 1.24 -9.95
CA MET A 1 -8.71 0.10 -10.74
C MET A 1 -7.44 -0.33 -10.03
N THR A 2 -7.30 -1.60 -9.64
CA THR A 2 -6.14 -2.06 -8.88
C THR A 2 -4.96 -2.34 -9.81
N THR A 3 -3.82 -1.71 -9.55
CA THR A 3 -2.59 -1.90 -10.32
C THR A 3 -1.71 -2.95 -9.65
N VAL A 4 -1.21 -3.93 -10.40
CA VAL A 4 -0.29 -4.95 -9.88
C VAL A 4 1.15 -4.54 -10.18
N ILE A 5 1.99 -4.47 -9.15
CA ILE A 5 3.40 -4.12 -9.25
C ILE A 5 4.23 -5.32 -8.79
N ARG A 6 5.26 -5.69 -9.54
CA ARG A 6 6.24 -6.70 -9.12
C ARG A 6 7.52 -6.00 -8.65
N LYS A 7 7.69 -5.86 -7.34
CA LYS A 7 8.82 -5.19 -6.71
C LYS A 7 8.99 -5.70 -5.29
N ASP A 8 10.18 -5.53 -4.74
CA ASP A 8 10.43 -5.72 -3.31
C ASP A 8 9.44 -4.86 -2.49
N ALA A 9 8.55 -5.53 -1.77
CA ALA A 9 7.43 -4.88 -1.09
C ALA A 9 7.90 -4.03 0.09
N GLU A 10 8.94 -4.47 0.81
CA GLU A 10 9.49 -3.75 1.94
C GLU A 10 10.15 -2.45 1.49
N ARG A 11 10.98 -2.53 0.44
CA ARG A 11 11.58 -1.33 -0.15
C ARG A 11 10.52 -0.38 -0.70
N PHE A 12 9.48 -0.89 -1.35
CA PHE A 12 8.40 -0.07 -1.89
C PHE A 12 7.66 0.69 -0.77
N LEU A 13 7.27 0.02 0.31
CA LEU A 13 6.60 0.66 1.45
C LEU A 13 7.51 1.69 2.14
N ARG A 14 8.82 1.42 2.22
CA ARG A 14 9.78 2.38 2.77
C ARG A 14 9.88 3.64 1.93
N GLU A 15 9.92 3.51 0.60
CA GLU A 15 9.88 4.64 -0.34
C GLU A 15 8.58 5.43 -0.16
N LEU A 16 7.43 4.75 -0.07
CA LEU A 16 6.14 5.41 0.17
C LEU A 16 6.10 6.18 1.50
N ARG A 17 6.60 5.60 2.58
CA ARG A 17 6.68 6.30 3.88
C ARG A 17 7.57 7.55 3.79
N ALA A 18 8.69 7.47 3.07
CA ALA A 18 9.57 8.61 2.88
C ALA A 18 8.93 9.74 2.06
N HIS A 19 8.10 9.40 1.07
CA HIS A 19 7.45 10.37 0.19
C HIS A 19 6.17 10.97 0.75
N TYR A 20 5.32 10.16 1.39
CA TYR A 20 3.98 10.55 1.86
C TYR A 20 3.91 10.75 3.39
N GLY A 21 5.04 10.64 4.08
CA GLY A 21 5.15 10.81 5.53
C GLY A 21 4.69 9.58 6.30
N ASP A 22 3.42 9.22 6.18
CA ASP A 22 2.82 8.16 6.99
C ASP A 22 2.40 6.93 6.17
N ALA A 23 2.88 5.77 6.61
CA ALA A 23 2.46 4.48 6.09
C ALA A 23 2.05 3.57 7.25
N TRP A 24 0.75 3.29 7.36
CA TRP A 24 0.16 2.51 8.43
C TRP A 24 -0.22 1.11 7.95
N ARG A 25 0.23 0.11 8.71
CA ARG A 25 -0.27 -1.25 8.54
C ARG A 25 -1.64 -1.36 9.21
N MET A 26 -2.70 -1.54 8.42
CA MET A 26 -4.05 -1.68 8.95
C MET A 26 -4.72 -2.94 8.40
N PRO A 27 -4.56 -4.07 9.09
CA PRO A 27 -5.22 -5.31 8.70
C PRO A 27 -6.74 -5.14 8.68
N ARG A 28 -7.39 -5.71 7.66
CA ARG A 28 -8.86 -5.66 7.46
C ARG A 28 -9.45 -4.26 7.28
N SER A 29 -8.62 -3.26 6.99
CA SER A 29 -9.10 -1.92 6.68
C SER A 29 -10.00 -1.91 5.44
N ASN A 30 -11.12 -1.19 5.49
CA ASN A 30 -12.02 -1.02 4.35
C ASN A 30 -11.34 -0.33 3.17
N TYR A 31 -10.31 0.49 3.40
CA TYR A 31 -9.49 1.08 2.35
C TYR A 31 -8.83 0.00 1.47
N LEU A 32 -8.52 -1.17 2.03
CA LEU A 32 -7.87 -2.29 1.32
C LEU A 32 -8.87 -3.26 0.65
N SER A 33 -10.16 -2.96 0.69
CA SER A 33 -11.19 -3.74 -0.02
C SER A 33 -11.07 -3.58 -1.54
N LYS A 34 -10.64 -2.41 -2.00
CA LYS A 34 -10.35 -2.09 -3.41
C LYS A 34 -9.01 -1.34 -3.49
N PRO A 35 -7.89 -2.04 -3.35
CA PRO A 35 -6.60 -1.37 -3.21
C PRO A 35 -6.17 -0.70 -4.51
N ASP A 36 -5.46 0.42 -4.40
CA ASP A 36 -4.83 1.08 -5.54
C ASP A 36 -3.72 0.21 -6.13
N PHE A 37 -2.95 -0.44 -5.26
CA PHE A 37 -1.84 -1.30 -5.65
C PHE A 37 -1.86 -2.65 -4.95
N VAL A 38 -1.44 -3.68 -5.69
CA VAL A 38 -1.01 -4.95 -5.12
C VAL A 38 0.46 -5.13 -5.50
N VAL A 39 1.32 -5.07 -4.50
CA VAL A 39 2.76 -5.27 -4.66
C VAL A 39 3.07 -6.72 -4.41
N ILE A 40 3.67 -7.38 -5.39
CA ILE A 40 4.08 -8.78 -5.31
C ILE A 40 5.59 -8.81 -5.20
N ASP A 41 6.08 -9.31 -4.07
CA ASP A 41 7.49 -9.56 -3.86
C ASP A 41 7.95 -10.70 -4.78
N PRO A 42 8.91 -10.46 -5.68
CA PRO A 42 9.30 -11.46 -6.67
C PRO A 42 10.12 -12.62 -6.08
N LYS A 43 10.69 -12.45 -4.88
CA LYS A 43 11.52 -13.49 -4.23
C LYS A 43 10.66 -14.47 -3.42
N SER A 44 9.70 -13.95 -2.68
CA SER A 44 8.86 -14.70 -1.74
C SER A 44 7.46 -14.99 -2.30
N GLY A 45 7.03 -14.29 -3.35
CA GLY A 45 5.65 -14.33 -3.86
C GLY A 45 4.63 -13.64 -2.95
N LYS A 46 5.08 -13.08 -1.81
CA LYS A 46 4.22 -12.38 -0.84
C LYS A 46 3.54 -11.19 -1.51
N LYS A 47 2.25 -11.02 -1.22
CA LYS A 47 1.45 -9.93 -1.80
C LYS A 47 1.11 -8.93 -0.71
N THR A 48 1.28 -7.66 -1.00
CA THR A 48 0.92 -6.56 -0.10
C THR A 48 -0.08 -5.67 -0.81
N LYS A 49 -1.26 -5.49 -0.20
CA LYS A 49 -2.24 -4.50 -0.65
C LYS A 49 -1.83 -3.13 -0.14
N VAL A 50 -1.94 -2.13 -0.99
CA VAL A 50 -1.61 -0.74 -0.65
C VAL A 50 -2.72 0.16 -1.16
N SER A 51 -3.12 1.14 -0.36
CA SER A 51 -4.11 2.15 -0.73
C SER A 51 -3.69 3.51 -0.22
N PHE A 52 -3.94 4.54 -1.02
CA PHE A 52 -3.74 5.92 -0.65
C PHE A 52 -5.01 6.44 0.01
N VAL A 53 -4.85 7.17 1.10
CA VAL A 53 -5.96 7.80 1.83
C VAL A 53 -5.77 9.30 1.75
N SER A 54 -6.77 9.97 1.19
CA SER A 54 -6.86 11.43 1.14
C SER A 54 -7.82 11.91 2.22
N LEU A 55 -7.60 13.11 2.75
CA LEU A 55 -8.66 13.82 3.47
C LEU A 55 -9.59 14.50 2.45
N ASP A 56 -10.71 15.05 2.94
CA ASP A 56 -11.76 15.67 2.12
C ASP A 56 -11.28 16.90 1.29
N ASP A 57 -10.06 17.37 1.53
CA ASP A 57 -9.38 18.42 0.77
C ASP A 57 -8.70 17.92 -0.52
N GLY A 58 -8.67 16.60 -0.73
CA GLY A 58 -8.08 15.98 -1.92
C GLY A 58 -6.57 15.80 -1.87
N GLU A 59 -5.89 16.22 -0.78
CA GLU A 59 -4.48 15.90 -0.57
C GLU A 59 -4.34 14.48 -0.01
N VAL A 60 -3.38 13.73 -0.54
CA VAL A 60 -3.06 12.37 -0.06
C VAL A 60 -2.31 12.49 1.26
N VAL A 61 -2.94 12.04 2.34
CA VAL A 61 -2.44 12.22 3.71
C VAL A 61 -1.71 10.97 4.22
N GLY A 62 -1.95 9.80 3.63
CA GLY A 62 -1.18 8.63 4.02
C GLY A 62 -1.42 7.38 3.18
N VAL A 63 -0.63 6.37 3.52
CA VAL A 63 -0.65 5.07 2.88
C VAL A 63 -1.12 4.03 3.86
N VAL A 64 -2.17 3.30 3.51
CA VAL A 64 -2.62 2.13 4.26
C VAL A 64 -2.16 0.88 3.53
N TYR A 65 -1.60 -0.08 4.25
CA TYR A 65 -1.18 -1.34 3.67
C TYR A 65 -1.49 -2.54 4.57
N ASP A 66 -1.61 -3.71 3.94
CA ASP A 66 -1.64 -4.99 4.64
C ASP A 66 -1.07 -6.11 3.77
N ASP A 67 -0.51 -7.11 4.43
CA ASP A 67 0.01 -8.29 3.79
C ASP A 67 -1.10 -9.32 3.59
N LEU A 68 -1.25 -9.81 2.36
CA LEU A 68 -1.98 -11.03 2.09
C LEU A 68 -1.05 -12.19 2.44
N GLY A 69 -1.30 -12.80 3.60
CA GLY A 69 -0.66 -14.05 4.03
C GLY A 69 -0.85 -15.18 3.03
#